data_AF-A0A7U6JHR6-F1
#
_entry.id   AF-A0A7U6JHR6-F1
#
_cell.length_a   1.000
_cell.length_b   1.000
_cell.length_c   1.000
_cell.angle_alpha   90.00
_cell.angle_beta   90.00
_cell.angle_gamma   90.00
#
_symmetry.space_group_name_H-M   'P 1'
#
loop_
_entity.id
_entity.type
_entity.pdbx_description
1 polymer ?
#
loop_
_entity_poly.entity_id
_entity_poly.type
_entity_poly.pdbx_seq_one_letter_code
_entity_poly.pdbx_strand_id
1 'polypeptide(L)'
;MKHTVPPLILAIALVTGTGAQAQAPIKSIDEKGHVTYSDKPVEKAVSSTVVPVAPGPDEATVKAAQERLKQTREQAEKAEAERKALEAKRSAEQAAAQEQKAAKPEVVIIKEEGGYPFVRPAPPLITPNPPAVSPGKPDHPAYKPRPPVTNPVIRPR
;
A
#
# COMPACT_ATOMS: atom_id res chain seq x y z
N MET A 1 -15.12 -75.63 -3.32
CA MET A 1 -14.05 -76.26 -2.51
C MET A 1 -12.71 -75.81 -3.04
N LYS A 2 -11.85 -75.31 -2.14
CA LYS A 2 -10.40 -75.06 -2.28
C LYS A 2 -9.98 -73.75 -2.98
N HIS A 3 -9.83 -72.75 -2.10
CA HIS A 3 -8.84 -71.67 -2.08
C HIS A 3 -7.54 -72.03 -2.85
N THR A 4 -6.86 -71.12 -3.52
CA THR A 4 -5.95 -70.16 -2.86
C THR A 4 -5.53 -69.10 -3.88
N VAL A 5 -5.94 -67.84 -3.68
CA VAL A 5 -5.36 -66.69 -4.38
C VAL A 5 -4.02 -66.39 -3.69
N PRO A 6 -2.87 -66.41 -4.38
CA PRO A 6 -1.63 -66.01 -3.76
C PRO A 6 -1.72 -64.51 -3.44
N PRO A 7 -1.46 -64.08 -2.19
CA PRO A 7 -1.37 -62.68 -1.86
C PRO A 7 -0.04 -62.21 -2.44
N LEU A 8 -0.05 -61.83 -3.72
CA LEU A 8 0.97 -60.95 -4.25
C LEU A 8 0.70 -59.61 -3.57
N ILE A 9 1.28 -59.48 -2.38
CA ILE A 9 1.49 -58.25 -1.63
C ILE A 9 2.24 -57.35 -2.61
N LEU A 10 1.48 -56.69 -3.48
CA LEU A 10 1.96 -55.60 -4.30
C LEU A 10 2.11 -54.44 -3.33
N ALA A 11 3.27 -54.49 -2.67
CA ALA A 11 4.06 -53.37 -2.21
C ALA A 11 3.27 -52.06 -2.25
N ILE A 12 2.68 -51.73 -1.11
CA ILE A 12 2.56 -50.34 -0.67
C ILE A 12 4.02 -49.88 -0.51
N ALA A 13 4.67 -49.62 -1.65
CA ALA A 13 5.95 -48.96 -1.73
C ALA A 13 5.65 -47.53 -1.30
N LEU A 14 5.78 -47.33 0.01
CA LEU A 14 6.35 -46.15 0.64
C LEU A 14 6.69 -45.10 -0.42
N VAL A 15 5.74 -44.18 -0.64
CA VAL A 15 6.10 -42.82 -1.01
C VAL A 15 6.75 -42.23 0.25
N THR A 16 7.94 -42.72 0.60
CA THR A 16 8.90 -41.96 1.36
C THR A 16 9.26 -40.82 0.42
N GLY A 17 8.57 -39.70 0.59
CA GLY A 17 9.05 -38.43 0.09
C GLY A 17 10.46 -38.27 0.61
N THR A 18 11.44 -38.53 -0.24
CA THR A 18 12.77 -37.99 -0.06
C THR A 18 12.57 -36.49 -0.16
N GLY A 19 12.35 -35.87 1.00
CA GLY A 19 12.50 -34.43 1.13
C GLY A 19 13.87 -34.12 0.54
N ALA A 20 13.86 -33.50 -0.63
CA ALA A 20 15.06 -32.92 -1.19
C ALA A 20 15.52 -31.91 -0.15
N GLN A 21 16.45 -32.33 0.71
CA GLN A 21 17.21 -31.44 1.54
C GLN A 21 17.97 -30.57 0.56
N ALA A 22 17.42 -29.39 0.27
CA ALA A 22 18.12 -28.38 -0.50
C ALA A 22 19.42 -28.10 0.26
N GLN A 23 20.52 -28.69 -0.23
CA GLN A 23 21.84 -28.39 0.30
C GLN A 23 22.03 -26.88 0.18
N ALA A 24 22.37 -26.22 1.28
CA ALA A 24 22.55 -24.79 1.30
C ALA A 24 23.60 -24.40 0.24
N PRO A 25 23.33 -23.39 -0.60
CA PRO A 25 24.23 -23.02 -1.68
C PRO A 25 25.60 -22.66 -1.12
N ILE A 26 26.65 -23.31 -1.62
CA ILE A 26 28.02 -23.12 -1.15
C ILE A 26 28.65 -21.99 -1.97
N LYS A 27 29.14 -20.97 -1.27
CA LYS A 27 29.97 -19.91 -1.87
C LYS A 27 31.44 -20.28 -1.71
N SER A 28 32.15 -20.48 -2.81
CA SER A 28 33.61 -20.67 -2.83
C SER A 28 34.31 -19.43 -3.38
N ILE A 29 35.55 -19.20 -2.92
CA ILE A 29 36.41 -18.09 -3.33
C ILE A 29 37.76 -18.69 -3.73
N ASP A 30 38.22 -18.42 -4.96
CA ASP A 30 39.52 -18.90 -5.44
C ASP A 30 40.69 -17.98 -5.00
N GLU A 31 41.93 -18.38 -5.30
CA GLU A 31 43.15 -17.62 -4.97
C GLU A 31 43.22 -16.24 -5.65
N LYS A 32 42.42 -16.02 -6.71
CA LYS A 32 42.31 -14.77 -7.45
C LYS A 32 41.13 -13.91 -6.97
N GLY A 33 40.34 -14.39 -6.00
CA GLY A 33 39.18 -13.72 -5.45
C GLY A 33 37.88 -13.91 -6.24
N HIS A 34 37.83 -14.83 -7.21
CA HIS A 34 36.60 -15.13 -7.94
C HIS A 34 35.63 -15.93 -7.07
N VAL A 35 34.37 -15.50 -7.10
CA VAL A 35 33.28 -16.11 -6.33
C VAL A 35 32.50 -17.08 -7.22
N THR A 36 32.42 -18.33 -6.81
CA THR A 36 31.58 -19.35 -7.47
C THR A 36 30.51 -19.85 -6.51
N TYR A 37 29.28 -19.99 -6.98
CA TYR A 37 28.19 -20.62 -6.23
C TYR A 37 27.96 -22.02 -6.78
N SER A 38 27.94 -23.03 -5.91
CA SER A 38 27.79 -24.44 -6.28
C SER A 38 27.00 -25.18 -5.21
N ASP A 39 26.28 -26.22 -5.63
CA ASP A 39 25.60 -27.15 -4.71
C ASP A 39 26.55 -28.23 -4.19
N LYS A 40 27.76 -28.34 -4.76
CA LYS A 40 28.79 -29.32 -4.38
C LYS A 40 29.99 -28.66 -3.69
N PRO A 41 30.54 -29.28 -2.63
CA PRO A 41 31.78 -28.83 -2.02
C PRO A 41 32.95 -28.84 -3.02
N VAL A 42 33.86 -27.88 -2.89
CA VAL A 42 35.10 -27.86 -3.67
C VAL A 42 36.09 -28.83 -3.04
N GLU A 43 36.52 -29.87 -3.77
CA GLU A 43 37.38 -30.96 -3.26
C GLU A 43 38.74 -30.49 -2.70
N LYS A 44 39.19 -29.29 -3.07
CA LYS A 44 40.46 -28.68 -2.63
C LYS A 44 40.28 -27.40 -1.81
N ALA A 45 39.13 -27.24 -1.14
CA ALA A 45 38.91 -26.08 -0.29
C ALA A 45 39.92 -26.04 0.86
N VAL A 46 40.67 -24.94 0.98
CA VAL A 46 41.63 -24.71 2.06
C VAL A 46 40.93 -24.48 3.41
N SER A 47 39.72 -23.92 3.37
CA SER A 47 38.89 -23.67 4.55
C SER A 47 37.42 -23.67 4.14
N SER A 48 36.55 -24.15 5.04
CA SER A 48 35.10 -24.07 4.90
C SER A 48 34.50 -23.47 6.17
N THR A 49 33.46 -22.66 6.00
CA THR A 49 32.73 -22.06 7.11
C THR A 49 31.24 -22.22 6.84
N VAL A 50 30.55 -22.85 7.78
CA VAL A 50 29.09 -22.94 7.73
C VAL A 50 28.53 -21.62 8.24
N VAL A 51 27.80 -20.90 7.38
CA VAL A 51 27.10 -19.68 7.77
C VAL A 51 25.76 -20.09 8.39
N PRO A 52 25.53 -19.84 9.69
CA PRO A 52 24.23 -20.12 10.29
C PRO A 52 23.20 -19.18 9.66
N VAL A 53 22.22 -19.76 8.97
CA VAL A 53 21.06 -19.02 8.47
C VAL A 53 20.07 -18.93 9.64
N ALA A 54 19.60 -17.73 9.93
CA ALA A 54 18.56 -17.54 10.93
C ALA A 54 17.29 -18.30 10.50
N PRO A 55 16.58 -18.96 11.42
CA PRO A 55 15.30 -19.58 11.08
C PRO A 55 14.35 -18.53 10.52
N GLY A 56 13.50 -18.95 9.58
CA GLY A 56 12.44 -18.10 9.04
C GLY A 56 11.48 -17.64 10.15
N PRO A 57 10.67 -16.59 9.88
CA PRO A 57 9.71 -16.10 10.86
C PRO A 57 8.70 -17.18 11.26
N ASP A 58 8.28 -17.15 12.53
CA ASP A 58 7.31 -18.10 13.07
C ASP A 58 5.97 -18.06 12.31
N GLU A 59 5.27 -19.19 12.25
CA GLU A 59 3.99 -19.30 11.54
C GLU A 59 2.94 -18.28 12.03
N ALA A 60 2.94 -17.96 13.32
CA ALA A 60 2.05 -16.95 13.89
C ALA A 60 2.32 -15.55 13.31
N THR A 61 3.60 -15.21 13.12
CA THR A 61 4.03 -13.94 12.52
C THR A 61 3.65 -13.88 11.05
N VAL A 62 3.79 -15.00 10.33
CA VAL A 62 3.39 -15.11 8.92
C VAL A 62 1.87 -14.96 8.78
N LYS A 63 1.07 -15.64 9.61
CA LYS A 63 -0.40 -15.53 9.60
C LYS A 63 -0.87 -14.11 9.92
N ALA A 64 -0.29 -13.48 10.94
CA ALA A 64 -0.62 -12.10 11.29
C ALA A 64 -0.27 -11.12 10.16
N ALA A 65 0.85 -11.31 9.47
CA ALA A 65 1.22 -10.51 8.31
C ALA A 65 0.24 -10.71 7.14
N GLN A 66 -0.15 -11.95 6.85
CA GLN A 66 -1.13 -12.26 5.80
C GLN A 66 -2.51 -11.64 6.11
N GLU A 67 -2.95 -11.69 7.35
CA GLU A 67 -4.23 -11.09 7.76
C GLU A 67 -4.22 -9.56 7.58
N ARG A 68 -3.13 -8.89 7.99
CA ARG A 68 -2.96 -7.45 7.76
C ARG A 68 -2.99 -7.09 6.28
N LEU A 69 -2.31 -7.88 5.44
CA LEU A 69 -2.33 -7.68 3.99
C LEU A 69 -3.74 -7.83 3.41
N LYS A 70 -4.48 -8.84 3.86
CA LYS A 70 -5.87 -9.06 3.44
C LYS A 70 -6.75 -7.86 3.82
N GLN A 71 -6.69 -7.41 5.07
CA GLN A 71 -7.47 -6.26 5.54
C GLN A 71 -7.13 -4.99 4.75
N THR A 72 -5.84 -4.74 4.50
CA THR A 72 -5.39 -3.57 3.73
C THR A 72 -5.92 -3.61 2.30
N ARG A 73 -5.89 -4.78 1.67
CA ARG A 73 -6.41 -4.98 0.32
C ARG A 73 -7.92 -4.72 0.27
N GLU A 74 -8.69 -5.30 1.19
CA GLU A 74 -10.14 -5.10 1.24
C GLU A 74 -10.52 -3.63 1.44
N GLN A 75 -9.77 -2.90 2.29
CA GLN A 75 -9.99 -1.47 2.50
C GLN A 75 -9.66 -0.65 1.25
N ALA A 76 -8.57 -0.97 0.55
CA ALA A 76 -8.19 -0.31 -0.68
C ALA A 76 -9.24 -0.52 -1.79
N GLU A 77 -9.72 -1.74 -1.96
CA GLU A 77 -10.77 -2.08 -2.95
C GLU A 77 -12.08 -1.32 -2.66
N LYS A 78 -12.49 -1.24 -1.39
CA LYS A 78 -13.68 -0.45 -0.98
C LYS A 78 -13.50 1.04 -1.28
N ALA A 79 -12.36 1.62 -0.90
CA ALA A 79 -12.08 3.02 -1.14
C ALA A 79 -12.03 3.37 -2.63
N GLU A 80 -11.51 2.47 -3.46
CA GLU A 80 -11.50 2.64 -4.92
C GLU A 80 -12.92 2.60 -5.50
N ALA A 81 -13.75 1.65 -5.06
CA ALA A 81 -15.14 1.54 -5.49
C ALA A 81 -15.95 2.79 -5.12
N GLU A 82 -15.79 3.30 -3.89
CA GLU A 82 -16.43 4.53 -3.43
C GLU A 82 -16.00 5.75 -4.25
N ARG A 83 -14.71 5.89 -4.54
CA ARG A 83 -14.19 6.97 -5.39
C ARG A 83 -14.79 6.93 -6.78
N LYS A 84 -14.79 5.76 -7.43
CA LYS A 84 -15.40 5.58 -8.75
C LYS A 84 -16.89 5.94 -8.76
N ALA A 85 -17.63 5.53 -7.73
CA ALA A 85 -19.04 5.85 -7.61
C ALA A 85 -19.29 7.37 -7.42
N LEU A 86 -18.46 8.04 -6.63
CA LEU A 86 -18.54 9.49 -6.41
C LEU A 86 -18.17 10.28 -7.68
N GLU A 87 -17.13 9.86 -8.39
CA GLU A 87 -16.71 10.47 -9.65
C GLU A 87 -17.79 10.34 -10.73
N ALA A 88 -18.41 9.16 -10.85
CA ALA A 88 -19.51 8.93 -11.78
C ALA A 88 -20.74 9.80 -11.47
N LYS A 89 -21.06 10.01 -10.18
CA LYS A 89 -22.14 10.93 -9.79
C LYS A 89 -21.81 12.38 -10.12
N ARG A 90 -20.60 12.83 -9.80
CA ARG A 90 -20.15 14.21 -10.09
C ARG A 90 -20.14 14.49 -11.59
N SER A 91 -19.68 13.55 -12.42
CA SER A 91 -19.67 13.76 -13.87
C SER A 91 -21.09 13.86 -14.44
N ALA A 92 -22.02 13.03 -13.96
CA ALA A 92 -23.43 13.11 -14.34
C ALA A 92 -24.08 14.44 -13.91
N GLU A 93 -23.83 14.89 -12.69
CA GLU A 93 -24.31 16.19 -12.19
C GLU A 93 -23.73 17.37 -12.99
N GLN A 94 -22.44 17.31 -13.34
CA GLN A 94 -21.79 18.33 -14.15
C GLN A 94 -22.34 18.38 -15.57
N ALA A 95 -22.59 17.22 -16.20
CA ALA A 95 -23.21 17.16 -17.52
C ALA A 95 -24.62 17.77 -17.49
N ALA A 96 -25.45 17.38 -16.52
CA ALA A 96 -26.79 17.94 -16.35
C ALA A 96 -26.76 19.46 -16.08
N ALA A 97 -25.82 19.94 -15.27
CA ALA A 97 -25.64 21.36 -15.01
C ALA A 97 -25.15 22.15 -16.24
N GLN A 98 -24.32 21.55 -17.10
CA GLN A 98 -23.89 22.16 -18.35
C GLN A 98 -25.05 22.25 -19.35
N GLU A 99 -25.85 21.21 -19.50
CA GLU A 99 -27.06 21.22 -20.35
C GLU A 99 -28.05 22.31 -19.91
N GLN A 100 -28.30 22.44 -18.60
CA GLN A 100 -29.16 23.50 -18.07
C GLN A 100 -28.60 24.91 -18.28
N LYS A 101 -27.26 25.07 -18.31
CA LYS A 101 -26.64 26.36 -18.62
C LYS A 101 -26.70 26.69 -20.10
N ALA A 102 -26.54 25.68 -20.97
CA ALA A 102 -26.66 25.85 -22.42
C ALA A 102 -28.11 26.13 -22.87
N ALA A 103 -29.10 25.65 -22.12
CA ALA A 103 -30.52 25.85 -22.40
C ALA A 103 -31.08 27.20 -21.89
N LYS A 104 -30.30 28.02 -21.17
CA LYS A 104 -30.74 29.37 -20.79
C LYS A 104 -30.58 30.28 -22.01
N PRO A 105 -31.67 30.88 -22.53
CA PRO A 105 -31.54 31.84 -23.63
C PRO A 105 -30.69 33.02 -23.17
N GLU A 106 -29.77 33.43 -24.03
CA GLU A 106 -28.97 34.63 -23.88
C GLU A 106 -29.91 35.82 -23.69
N VAL A 107 -30.03 36.31 -22.47
CA VAL A 107 -30.77 37.53 -22.18
C VAL A 107 -29.91 38.67 -22.70
N VAL A 108 -30.18 39.08 -23.95
CA VAL A 108 -29.64 40.30 -24.54
C VAL A 108 -30.23 41.47 -23.76
N ILE A 109 -29.48 41.98 -22.79
CA ILE A 109 -29.79 43.24 -22.12
C ILE A 109 -29.52 44.33 -23.15
N ILE A 110 -30.56 44.77 -23.85
CA ILE A 110 -30.51 45.98 -24.67
C ILE A 110 -30.26 47.13 -23.71
N LYS A 111 -29.02 47.64 -23.68
CA LYS A 111 -28.69 48.87 -22.97
C LYS A 111 -29.29 50.02 -23.78
N GLU A 112 -30.41 50.56 -23.33
CA GLU A 112 -30.87 51.86 -23.79
C GLU A 112 -29.81 52.90 -23.41
N GLU A 113 -29.11 53.43 -24.41
CA GLU A 113 -28.24 54.58 -24.30
C GLU A 113 -29.11 55.82 -24.04
N GLY A 114 -29.24 56.24 -22.78
CA GLY A 114 -29.96 57.47 -22.50
C GLY A 114 -30.44 57.62 -21.07
N GLY A 115 -29.51 57.81 -20.14
CA GLY A 115 -29.89 58.21 -18.79
C GLY A 115 -28.66 58.39 -17.91
N TYR A 116 -28.46 59.61 -17.40
CA TYR A 116 -27.50 59.90 -16.34
C TYR A 116 -27.53 58.79 -15.28
N PRO A 117 -26.37 58.30 -14.78
CA PRO A 117 -26.38 57.28 -13.76
C PRO A 117 -27.04 57.87 -12.50
N PHE A 118 -28.26 57.42 -12.22
CA PHE A 118 -28.88 57.64 -10.93
C PHE A 118 -28.08 56.83 -9.92
N VAL A 119 -27.09 57.47 -9.29
CA VAL A 119 -26.31 56.89 -8.20
C VAL A 119 -27.28 56.72 -7.04
N ARG A 120 -27.91 55.55 -6.93
CA ARG A 120 -28.63 55.18 -5.71
C ARG A 120 -27.57 55.04 -4.61
N PRO A 121 -27.61 55.84 -3.53
CA PRO A 121 -26.74 55.58 -2.40
C PRO A 121 -27.05 54.16 -1.91
N ALA A 122 -26.02 53.31 -1.87
CA ALA A 122 -26.18 51.96 -1.34
C ALA A 122 -26.70 52.07 0.10
N PRO A 123 -27.76 51.31 0.47
CA PRO A 123 -28.15 51.23 1.87
C PRO A 123 -26.93 50.76 2.69
N PRO A 124 -26.72 51.28 3.90
CA PRO A 124 -25.64 50.79 4.74
C PRO A 124 -25.81 49.28 4.89
N LEU A 125 -24.76 48.54 4.58
CA LEU A 125 -24.67 47.11 4.87
C LEU A 125 -24.62 46.98 6.40
N ILE A 126 -25.80 46.89 7.03
CA ILE A 126 -25.92 46.43 8.41
C ILE A 126 -25.67 44.91 8.35
N THR A 127 -24.39 44.53 8.29
CA THR A 127 -24.01 43.15 8.58
C THR A 127 -24.21 42.97 10.09
N PRO A 128 -25.12 42.10 10.55
CA PRO A 128 -25.09 41.71 11.95
C PRO A 128 -23.68 41.16 12.21
N ASN A 129 -22.95 41.79 13.13
CA ASN A 129 -21.66 41.27 13.57
C ASN A 129 -21.91 39.80 13.96
N PRO A 130 -21.29 38.83 13.28
CA PRO A 130 -21.38 37.46 13.73
C PRO A 130 -20.83 37.44 15.16
N PRO A 131 -21.49 36.73 16.10
CA PRO A 131 -20.94 36.60 17.44
C PRO A 131 -19.50 36.12 17.30
N ALA A 132 -18.57 36.79 17.97
CA ALA A 132 -17.15 36.49 17.98
C ALA A 132 -16.89 35.19 18.76
N VAL A 133 -17.51 34.09 18.34
CA VAL A 133 -17.20 32.74 18.78
C VAL A 133 -16.37 32.16 17.67
N SER A 134 -15.09 32.52 17.64
CA SER A 134 -14.10 31.68 16.97
C SER A 134 -14.20 30.32 17.66
N PRO A 135 -14.51 29.22 16.95
CA PRO A 135 -14.37 27.90 17.51
C PRO A 135 -12.91 27.81 17.94
N GLY A 136 -12.67 27.65 19.25
CA GLY A 136 -11.33 27.48 19.78
C GLY A 136 -10.61 26.46 18.91
N LYS A 137 -9.40 26.80 18.44
CA LYS A 137 -8.57 25.86 17.69
C LYS A 137 -8.52 24.57 18.50
N PRO A 138 -8.86 23.40 17.92
CA PRO A 138 -8.76 22.15 18.65
C PRO A 138 -7.33 22.02 19.14
N ASP A 139 -7.18 21.84 20.46
CA ASP A 139 -5.90 21.69 21.14
C ASP A 139 -5.05 20.71 20.35
N HIS A 140 -4.01 21.22 19.72
CA HIS A 140 -3.07 20.37 19.01
C HIS A 140 -2.43 19.48 20.06
N PRO A 141 -2.35 18.14 19.88
CA PRO A 141 -1.71 17.29 20.85
C PRO A 141 -0.31 17.82 21.14
N ALA A 142 0.02 17.92 22.43
CA ALA A 142 1.28 18.48 22.92
C ALA A 142 2.45 17.99 22.06
N TYR A 143 3.24 18.95 21.57
CA TYR A 143 4.39 18.72 20.70
C TYR A 143 5.30 17.65 21.34
N LYS A 144 5.27 16.43 20.83
CA LYS A 144 6.20 15.39 21.29
C LYS A 144 7.59 15.81 20.81
N PRO A 145 8.58 16.00 21.70
CA PRO A 145 9.93 16.33 21.28
C PRO A 145 10.44 15.24 20.33
N ARG A 146 11.08 15.65 19.22
CA ARG A 146 11.77 14.70 18.34
C ARG A 146 12.79 13.93 19.17
N PRO A 147 12.86 12.60 19.03
CA PRO A 147 13.93 11.84 19.66
C PRO A 147 15.30 12.36 19.17
N PRO A 148 16.33 12.34 20.03
CA PRO A 148 17.66 12.79 19.65
C PRO A 148 18.15 11.97 18.45
N VAL A 149 18.61 12.68 17.42
CA VAL A 149 19.24 12.06 16.26
C VAL A 149 20.59 11.53 16.72
N THR A 150 20.65 10.23 17.03
CA THR A 150 21.93 9.53 17.21
C THR A 150 22.57 9.38 15.84
N ASN A 151 23.40 10.33 15.44
CA ASN A 151 24.28 10.13 14.30
C ASN A 151 25.20 8.93 14.63
N PRO A 152 25.23 7.88 13.80
CA PRO A 152 26.20 6.82 13.99
C PRO A 152 27.59 7.45 13.88
N VAL A 153 28.38 7.29 14.94
CA VAL A 153 29.80 7.63 14.95
C VAL A 153 30.44 6.78 13.86
N ILE A 154 30.76 7.39 12.72
CA ILE A 154 31.60 6.80 11.69
C ILE A 154 32.96 6.61 12.36
N ARG A 155 33.26 5.39 12.82
CA ARG A 155 34.62 5.06 13.27
C ARG A 155 35.52 5.02 12.03
N PRO A 156 36.57 5.85 11.94
CA PRO A 156 37.56 5.67 10.91
C PRO A 156 38.35 4.38 11.19
N ARG A 157 38.28 3.48 10.21
CA ARG A 157 39.10 2.30 9.87
C ARG A 157 39.82 1.56 11.00
#